data_AF-A0A0R2K3Y9-F1
#
_entry.id   AF-A0A0R2K3Y9-F1
#
_cell.length_a   1.000
_cell.length_b   1.000
_cell.length_c   1.000
_cell.angle_alpha   90.00
_cell.angle_beta   90.00
_cell.angle_gamma   90.00
#
_symmetry.space_group_name_H-M   'P 1'
#
loop_
_entity.id
_entity.type
_entity.pdbx_description
1 polymer ?
#
loop_
_entity_poly.entity_id
_entity_poly.type
_entity_poly.pdbx_seq_one_letter_code
_entity_poly.pdbx_strand_id
1 'polypeptide(L)'
;MFSKPIFKQSVRSNGALWLVITLVTSALFSNFIIRFDPADFGALSSAAEGTAFGSVLSGFGTILGTLGTFYEMIAIMLGLVYIIFSANNLVVNEVDSGSMAYTLSTPIRRSTVIFTKMAYMIGSIVLMFGILTGVGLGVSELAHHNVSGSPMTEDVEATADAMDRKPSYVRKHLYMIKDDKYAMQAGAEARKMDKTAYGEYLDQAILRDSYKAAATKLTDNRQDKYSDSDKDKDEIEITEQELAKKPQLMMKDNDALEAGAKVTGQSVNGYRNSVND
;
A
#
# COMPACT_ATOMS: atom_id res chain seq x y z
N MET A 1 -28.16 12.59 23.93
CA MET A 1 -27.33 11.39 24.17
C MET A 1 -25.84 11.67 24.14
N PHE A 2 -25.38 12.74 23.47
CA PHE A 2 -23.98 13.15 23.44
C PHE A 2 -23.77 14.43 24.27
N SER A 3 -22.65 14.50 25.01
CA SER A 3 -22.28 15.66 25.84
C SER A 3 -20.97 16.28 25.38
N LYS A 4 -21.04 17.48 24.78
CA LYS A 4 -19.85 18.26 24.37
C LYS A 4 -18.82 18.48 25.50
N PRO A 5 -19.20 18.85 26.74
CA PRO A 5 -18.21 19.08 27.80
C PRO A 5 -17.46 17.79 28.19
N ILE A 6 -18.15 16.66 28.25
CA ILE A 6 -17.53 15.35 28.56
C ILE A 6 -16.60 14.93 27.42
N PHE A 7 -17.01 15.12 26.17
CA PHE A 7 -16.14 14.81 25.03
C PHE A 7 -14.84 15.64 25.05
N LYS A 8 -14.95 16.95 25.30
CA LYS A 8 -13.78 17.83 25.41
C LYS A 8 -12.86 17.43 26.58
N GLN A 9 -13.44 16.99 27.69
CA GLN A 9 -12.69 16.44 28.82
C GLN A 9 -11.97 15.15 28.44
N SER A 10 -12.65 14.22 27.76
CA SER A 10 -12.04 12.97 27.27
C SER A 10 -10.87 13.24 26.33
N VAL A 11 -11.02 14.18 25.39
CA VAL A 11 -9.94 14.62 24.49
C VAL A 11 -8.77 15.22 25.28
N ARG A 12 -9.04 16.08 26.28
CA ARG A 12 -7.96 16.72 27.06
C ARG A 12 -7.21 15.73 27.96
N SER A 13 -7.91 14.75 28.53
CA SER A 13 -7.32 13.76 29.43
C SER A 13 -6.54 12.67 28.68
N ASN A 14 -7.05 12.23 27.51
CA ASN A 14 -6.48 11.09 26.78
C ASN A 14 -5.75 11.48 25.48
N GLY A 15 -5.86 12.72 25.02
CA GLY A 15 -5.28 13.18 23.76
C GLY A 15 -3.74 13.14 23.74
N ALA A 16 -3.09 13.40 24.87
CA ALA A 16 -1.62 13.30 24.96
C ALA A 16 -1.14 11.85 24.82
N LEU A 17 -1.79 10.91 25.53
CA LEU A 17 -1.51 9.48 25.43
C LEU A 17 -1.73 8.98 24.00
N TRP A 18 -2.86 9.36 23.40
CA TRP A 18 -3.18 9.01 22.01
C TRP A 18 -2.13 9.54 21.03
N LEU A 19 -1.70 10.80 21.16
CA LEU A 19 -0.66 11.37 20.29
C LEU A 19 0.67 10.63 20.41
N VAL A 20 1.13 10.35 21.63
CA VAL A 20 2.40 9.64 21.87
C VAL A 20 2.36 8.25 21.26
N ILE A 21 1.30 7.48 21.52
CA ILE A 21 1.15 6.12 20.98
C ILE A 21 1.08 6.18 19.44
N THR A 22 0.29 7.10 18.87
CA THR A 22 0.18 7.25 17.42
C THR A 22 1.52 7.58 16.78
N LEU A 23 2.32 8.47 17.38
CA LEU A 23 3.66 8.81 16.89
C LEU A 23 4.63 7.63 16.96
N VAL A 24 4.66 6.92 18.09
CA VAL A 24 5.54 5.75 18.28
C VAL A 24 5.17 4.65 17.29
N THR A 25 3.88 4.31 17.19
CA THR A 25 3.39 3.32 16.23
C THR A 25 3.68 3.74 14.79
N SER A 26 3.50 5.01 14.45
CA SER A 26 3.82 5.51 13.10
C SER A 26 5.30 5.42 12.78
N ALA A 27 6.18 5.74 13.74
CA ALA A 27 7.63 5.63 13.57
C ALA A 27 8.08 4.18 13.40
N LEU A 28 7.56 3.27 14.24
CA LEU A 28 7.81 1.83 14.11
C LEU A 28 7.33 1.31 12.76
N PHE A 29 6.09 1.67 12.36
CA PHE A 29 5.51 1.26 11.09
C PHE A 29 6.32 1.79 9.89
N SER A 30 6.79 3.04 9.96
CA SER A 30 7.65 3.63 8.93
C SER A 30 9.00 2.90 8.82
N ASN A 31 9.59 2.56 9.96
CA ASN A 31 10.85 1.81 9.97
C ASN A 31 10.66 0.42 9.36
N PHE A 32 9.56 -0.26 9.68
CA PHE A 32 9.18 -1.51 9.03
C PHE A 32 9.06 -1.34 7.51
N ILE A 33 8.38 -0.31 7.01
CA ILE A 33 8.25 -0.10 5.56
C ILE A 33 9.62 0.08 4.89
N ILE A 34 10.55 0.82 5.50
CA ILE A 34 11.84 1.17 4.87
C ILE A 34 12.88 0.07 5.00
N ARG A 35 12.91 -0.64 6.14
CA ARG A 35 14.01 -1.53 6.54
C ARG A 35 13.59 -3.00 6.60
N PHE A 36 12.48 -3.36 5.98
CA PHE A 36 12.02 -4.74 6.03
C PHE A 36 13.04 -5.70 5.41
N ASP A 37 13.64 -6.55 6.24
CA ASP A 37 14.49 -7.67 5.84
C ASP A 37 13.88 -8.99 6.39
N PRO A 38 13.55 -9.97 5.54
CA PRO A 38 13.09 -11.28 5.98
C PRO A 38 14.08 -12.00 6.91
N ALA A 39 15.38 -11.72 6.83
CA ALA A 39 16.40 -12.34 7.66
C ALA A 39 16.33 -11.90 9.13
N ASP A 40 15.92 -10.65 9.40
CA ASP A 40 15.74 -10.13 10.76
C ASP A 40 14.66 -10.91 11.53
N PHE A 41 13.63 -11.38 10.82
CA PHE A 41 12.58 -12.20 11.39
C PHE A 41 13.04 -13.64 11.67
N GLY A 42 13.96 -14.17 10.87
CA GLY A 42 14.62 -15.44 11.18
C GLY A 42 15.37 -15.37 12.52
N ALA A 43 16.15 -14.31 12.73
CA ALA A 43 16.86 -14.08 13.99
C ALA A 43 15.92 -13.88 15.18
N LEU A 44 14.82 -13.13 14.99
CA LEU A 44 13.80 -12.92 16.02
C LEU A 44 13.03 -14.22 16.35
N SER A 45 12.73 -15.04 15.34
CA SER A 45 12.08 -16.36 15.53
C SER A 45 12.99 -17.29 16.32
N SER A 46 14.27 -17.37 15.99
CA SER A 46 15.25 -18.15 16.76
C SER A 46 15.40 -17.66 18.20
N ALA A 47 15.35 -16.34 18.43
CA ALA A 47 15.40 -15.77 19.78
C ALA A 47 14.11 -16.00 20.59
N ALA A 48 12.97 -16.18 19.92
CA ALA A 48 11.67 -16.41 20.54
C ALA A 48 11.33 -17.90 20.71
N GLU A 49 12.19 -18.82 20.25
CA GLU A 49 12.03 -20.25 20.45
C GLU A 49 11.87 -20.58 21.94
N GLY A 50 10.80 -21.32 22.27
CA GLY A 50 10.47 -21.68 23.66
C GLY A 50 9.67 -20.64 24.44
N THR A 51 9.37 -19.47 23.86
CA THR A 51 8.44 -18.49 24.46
C THR A 51 7.01 -18.70 23.95
N ALA A 52 6.03 -18.08 24.63
CA ALA A 52 4.63 -18.05 24.16
C ALA A 52 4.45 -17.38 22.78
N PHE A 53 5.47 -16.68 22.29
CA PHE A 53 5.48 -16.01 20.99
C PHE A 53 6.17 -16.83 19.88
N GLY A 54 6.90 -17.90 20.22
CA GLY A 54 7.66 -18.69 19.23
C GLY A 54 6.76 -19.32 18.16
N SER A 55 5.55 -19.76 18.52
CA SER A 55 4.56 -20.30 17.58
C SER A 55 3.94 -19.25 16.66
N VAL A 56 3.91 -17.98 17.09
CA VAL A 56 3.43 -16.84 16.29
C VAL A 56 4.53 -16.39 15.32
N LEU A 57 5.79 -16.43 15.75
CA LEU A 57 6.93 -16.03 14.92
C LEU A 57 7.33 -17.06 13.87
N SER A 58 7.04 -18.36 14.07
CA SER A 58 7.39 -19.41 13.11
C SER A 58 6.73 -19.24 11.74
N GLY A 59 5.57 -18.56 11.67
CA GLY A 59 4.90 -18.21 10.42
C GLY A 59 5.73 -17.28 9.51
N PHE A 60 6.62 -16.47 10.08
CA PHE A 60 7.49 -15.55 9.32
C PHE A 60 8.64 -16.26 8.60
N GLY A 61 8.84 -17.56 8.78
CA GLY A 61 9.85 -18.32 8.04
C GLY A 61 9.49 -18.63 6.59
N THR A 62 8.24 -18.38 6.17
CA THR A 62 7.75 -18.67 4.81
C THR A 62 7.28 -17.41 4.11
N ILE A 63 7.43 -17.30 2.78
CA ILE A 63 6.97 -16.12 2.01
C ILE A 63 5.46 -15.88 2.18
N LEU A 64 4.66 -16.96 2.20
CA LEU A 64 3.22 -16.84 2.39
C LEU A 64 2.86 -16.39 3.81
N GLY A 65 3.59 -16.91 4.81
CA GLY A 65 3.37 -16.55 6.20
C GLY A 65 3.91 -15.15 6.54
N THR A 66 5.02 -14.70 5.96
CA THR A 66 5.45 -13.29 6.10
C THR A 66 4.38 -12.37 5.52
N LEU A 67 3.95 -12.58 4.28
CA LEU A 67 2.91 -11.75 3.66
C LEU A 67 1.62 -11.71 4.50
N GLY A 68 1.09 -12.87 4.93
CA GLY A 68 -0.10 -12.90 5.78
C GLY A 68 0.10 -12.17 7.11
N THR A 69 1.22 -12.39 7.77
CA THR A 69 1.47 -11.86 9.11
C THR A 69 1.82 -10.36 9.09
N PHE A 70 2.44 -9.84 8.02
CA PHE A 70 2.70 -8.40 7.86
C PHE A 70 1.42 -7.60 7.63
N TYR A 71 0.57 -8.05 6.72
CA TYR A 71 -0.64 -7.31 6.36
C TYR A 71 -1.76 -7.48 7.40
N GLU A 72 -1.80 -8.60 8.14
CA GLU A 72 -2.84 -8.85 9.13
C GLU A 72 -2.43 -8.51 10.58
N MET A 73 -1.18 -8.74 11.00
CA MET A 73 -0.87 -8.82 12.44
C MET A 73 -0.29 -7.55 13.06
N ILE A 74 0.65 -6.86 12.41
CA ILE A 74 1.42 -5.77 13.06
C ILE A 74 0.53 -4.55 13.37
N ALA A 75 -0.31 -4.14 12.41
CA ALA A 75 -1.21 -3.01 12.59
C ALA A 75 -2.29 -3.30 13.65
N ILE A 76 -2.81 -4.53 13.65
CA ILE A 76 -3.86 -4.95 14.60
C ILE A 76 -3.28 -5.11 16.02
N MET A 77 -2.08 -5.68 16.16
CA MET A 77 -1.46 -5.91 17.46
C MET A 77 -1.12 -4.59 18.18
N LEU A 78 -0.56 -3.59 17.47
CA LEU A 78 -0.30 -2.28 18.05
C LEU A 78 -1.61 -1.50 18.33
N GLY A 79 -2.63 -1.69 17.49
CA GLY A 79 -3.97 -1.16 17.73
C GLY A 79 -4.62 -1.72 19.01
N LEU A 80 -4.44 -3.01 19.30
CA LEU A 80 -4.95 -3.65 20.51
C LEU A 80 -4.35 -3.06 21.79
N VAL A 81 -3.04 -2.79 21.81
CA VAL A 81 -2.36 -2.17 22.95
C VAL A 81 -2.98 -0.80 23.24
N TYR A 82 -3.21 0.03 22.22
CA TYR A 82 -3.86 1.33 22.40
C TYR A 82 -5.27 1.19 23.01
N ILE A 83 -6.08 0.25 22.53
CA ILE A 83 -7.44 0.02 23.04
C ILE A 83 -7.43 -0.31 24.53
N ILE A 84 -6.53 -1.21 24.95
CA ILE A 84 -6.42 -1.63 26.36
C ILE A 84 -6.04 -0.44 27.25
N PHE A 85 -5.00 0.30 26.88
CA PHE A 85 -4.55 1.46 27.66
C PHE A 85 -5.59 2.58 27.68
N SER A 86 -6.23 2.86 26.55
CA SER A 86 -7.26 3.91 26.48
C SER A 86 -8.51 3.53 27.26
N ALA A 87 -8.96 2.27 27.23
CA ALA A 87 -10.12 1.82 27.98
C ALA A 87 -9.88 1.90 29.50
N ASN A 88 -8.69 1.48 29.95
CA ASN A 88 -8.28 1.61 31.34
C ASN A 88 -8.26 3.08 31.79
N ASN A 89 -7.75 3.98 30.95
CA ASN A 89 -7.66 5.39 31.33
C ASN A 89 -8.98 6.16 31.21
N LEU A 90 -9.88 5.79 30.29
CA LEU A 90 -11.16 6.49 30.09
C LEU A 90 -12.25 6.12 31.09
N VAL A 91 -12.29 4.86 31.52
CA VAL A 91 -13.39 4.31 32.32
C VAL A 91 -12.90 3.76 33.65
N VAL A 92 -11.90 2.87 33.63
CA VAL A 92 -11.46 2.17 34.84
C VAL A 92 -10.84 3.15 35.85
N ASN A 93 -9.91 3.98 35.40
CA ASN A 93 -9.26 4.98 36.26
C ASN A 93 -10.24 6.00 36.85
N GLU A 94 -11.29 6.40 36.12
CA GLU A 94 -12.29 7.33 36.65
C GLU A 94 -13.23 6.70 37.68
N VAL A 95 -13.52 5.41 37.54
CA VAL A 95 -14.34 4.65 38.49
C VAL A 95 -13.53 4.36 39.76
N ASP A 96 -12.28 3.90 39.60
CA ASP A 96 -11.40 3.51 40.71
C ASP A 96 -10.96 4.73 41.54
N SER A 97 -10.66 5.86 40.88
CA SER A 97 -10.35 7.13 41.57
C SER A 97 -11.57 7.85 42.16
N GLY A 98 -12.79 7.35 41.92
CA GLY A 98 -14.03 8.03 42.32
C GLY A 98 -14.30 9.34 41.58
N SER A 99 -13.47 9.74 40.62
CA SER A 99 -13.65 11.00 39.87
C SER A 99 -14.90 11.00 38.98
N MET A 100 -15.43 9.82 38.64
CA MET A 100 -16.73 9.69 37.97
C MET A 100 -17.88 10.22 38.85
N ALA A 101 -17.75 10.21 40.18
CA ALA A 101 -18.76 10.75 41.10
C ALA A 101 -18.98 12.25 40.86
N TYR A 102 -17.91 13.03 40.66
CA TYR A 102 -18.00 14.46 40.36
C TYR A 102 -18.72 14.73 39.03
N THR A 103 -18.42 13.94 38.00
CA THR A 103 -19.11 14.04 36.70
C THR A 103 -20.60 13.69 36.84
N LEU A 104 -20.94 12.74 37.71
CA LEU A 104 -22.31 12.30 37.99
C LEU A 104 -23.09 13.25 38.92
N SER A 105 -22.42 14.14 39.65
CA SER A 105 -23.06 15.19 40.45
C SER A 105 -23.64 16.32 39.59
N THR A 106 -23.27 16.38 38.30
CA THR A 106 -23.94 17.26 37.33
C THR A 106 -25.27 16.63 36.86
N PRO A 107 -26.25 17.42 36.38
CA PRO A 107 -27.56 16.90 35.93
C PRO A 107 -27.46 16.18 34.57
N ILE A 108 -26.53 15.23 34.43
CA ILE A 108 -26.25 14.45 33.24
C ILE A 108 -26.46 12.96 33.56
N ARG A 109 -27.20 12.25 32.71
CA ARG A 109 -27.50 10.82 32.91
C ARG A 109 -26.23 9.96 32.76
N ARG A 110 -26.09 8.92 33.59
CA ARG A 110 -24.94 7.97 33.53
C ARG A 110 -24.70 7.39 32.12
N SER A 111 -25.79 7.05 31.42
CA SER A 111 -25.71 6.53 30.05
C SER A 111 -25.15 7.53 29.05
N THR A 112 -25.40 8.84 29.24
CA THR A 112 -24.87 9.91 28.39
C THR A 112 -23.36 10.06 28.58
N VAL A 113 -22.86 9.87 29.80
CA VAL A 113 -21.42 9.88 30.09
C VAL A 113 -20.73 8.72 29.37
N ILE A 114 -21.23 7.49 29.55
CA ILE A 114 -20.65 6.29 28.94
C ILE A 114 -20.73 6.34 27.41
N PHE A 115 -21.88 6.77 26.86
CA PHE A 115 -22.04 6.89 25.41
C PHE A 115 -21.07 7.90 24.78
N THR A 116 -20.89 9.06 25.42
CA THR A 116 -19.96 10.09 24.92
C THR A 116 -18.50 9.60 24.94
N LYS A 117 -18.12 8.86 25.98
CA LYS A 117 -16.80 8.25 26.12
C LYS A 117 -16.54 7.15 25.09
N MET A 118 -17.55 6.31 24.83
CA MET A 118 -17.50 5.30 23.77
C MET A 118 -17.35 5.94 22.38
N ALA A 119 -18.09 7.01 22.11
CA ALA A 119 -17.97 7.76 20.86
C ALA A 119 -16.57 8.37 20.67
N TYR A 120 -15.96 8.89 21.74
CA TYR A 120 -14.55 9.33 21.71
C TYR A 120 -13.60 8.18 21.36
N MET A 121 -13.73 7.02 22.02
CA MET A 121 -12.86 5.87 21.80
C MET A 121 -12.95 5.34 20.35
N ILE A 122 -14.16 5.21 19.81
CA ILE A 122 -14.34 4.79 18.41
C ILE A 122 -13.73 5.83 17.47
N GLY A 123 -14.01 7.12 17.70
CA GLY A 123 -13.47 8.20 16.87
C GLY A 123 -11.94 8.28 16.91
N SER A 124 -11.31 8.09 18.07
CA SER A 124 -9.85 8.13 18.21
C SER A 124 -9.18 6.94 17.53
N ILE A 125 -9.80 5.76 17.52
CA ILE A 125 -9.33 4.58 16.79
C ILE A 125 -9.37 4.85 15.28
N VAL A 126 -10.51 5.30 14.76
CA VAL A 126 -10.67 5.59 13.32
C VAL A 126 -9.67 6.66 12.87
N LEU A 127 -9.50 7.71 13.67
CA LEU A 127 -8.52 8.78 13.40
C LEU A 127 -7.08 8.23 13.39
N MET A 128 -6.75 7.37 14.35
CA MET A 128 -5.41 6.74 14.44
C MET A 128 -5.12 5.90 13.20
N PHE A 129 -6.03 5.02 12.81
CA PHE A 129 -5.87 4.23 11.59
C PHE A 129 -5.77 5.12 10.34
N GLY A 130 -6.56 6.19 10.24
CA GLY A 130 -6.44 7.15 9.15
C GLY A 130 -5.06 7.78 9.05
N ILE A 131 -4.46 8.16 10.18
CA ILE A 131 -3.08 8.69 10.23
C ILE A 131 -2.07 7.61 9.85
N LEU A 132 -2.19 6.40 10.39
CA LEU A 132 -1.30 5.29 10.05
C LEU A 132 -1.34 4.98 8.55
N THR A 133 -2.53 4.97 7.93
CA THR A 133 -2.67 4.81 6.48
C THR A 133 -1.99 5.96 5.73
N GLY A 134 -2.21 7.20 6.15
CA GLY A 134 -1.56 8.36 5.53
C GLY A 134 -0.04 8.33 5.63
N VAL A 135 0.51 7.98 6.80
CA VAL A 135 1.94 7.80 7.02
C VAL A 135 2.47 6.63 6.17
N GLY A 136 1.76 5.50 6.14
CA GLY A 136 2.15 4.35 5.33
C GLY A 136 2.24 4.70 3.85
N LEU A 137 1.24 5.38 3.31
CA LEU A 137 1.24 5.85 1.92
C LEU A 137 2.36 6.86 1.67
N GLY A 138 2.53 7.85 2.55
CA GLY A 138 3.57 8.88 2.39
C GLY A 138 4.98 8.32 2.47
N VAL A 139 5.25 7.40 3.40
CA VAL A 139 6.55 6.72 3.54
C VAL A 139 6.78 5.78 2.36
N SER A 140 5.75 5.06 1.90
CA SER A 140 5.87 4.20 0.72
C SER A 140 6.17 5.01 -0.54
N GLU A 141 5.58 6.21 -0.67
CA GLU A 141 5.85 7.11 -1.79
C GLU A 141 7.28 7.67 -1.73
N LEU A 142 7.72 8.13 -0.55
CA LEU A 142 9.07 8.70 -0.37
C LEU A 142 10.18 7.65 -0.48
N ALA A 143 9.97 6.44 0.05
CA ALA A 143 10.99 5.41 0.12
C ALA A 143 11.00 4.49 -1.10
N HIS A 144 9.84 4.23 -1.71
CA HIS A 144 9.70 3.26 -2.80
C HIS A 144 9.10 3.83 -4.08
N HIS A 145 8.70 5.12 -4.09
CA HIS A 145 8.27 5.79 -5.32
C HIS A 145 7.12 5.02 -6.03
N ASN A 146 6.16 4.52 -5.25
CA ASN A 146 5.30 3.40 -5.66
C ASN A 146 3.81 3.74 -5.86
N VAL A 147 3.34 4.94 -5.49
CA VAL A 147 1.90 5.27 -5.42
C VAL A 147 1.46 6.31 -6.45
N SER A 148 2.27 7.33 -6.78
CA SER A 148 1.93 8.28 -7.85
C SER A 148 2.62 7.93 -9.17
N GLY A 149 1.82 7.46 -10.13
CA GLY A 149 2.14 7.24 -11.55
C GLY A 149 3.57 7.54 -12.02
N SER A 150 4.38 6.47 -12.00
CA SER A 150 5.64 6.31 -12.71
C SER A 150 6.70 7.41 -12.45
N PRO A 151 7.39 7.38 -11.31
CA PRO A 151 8.65 8.09 -11.14
C PRO A 151 9.74 7.47 -12.03
N MET A 152 10.71 8.28 -12.42
CA MET A 152 11.95 7.77 -13.01
C MET A 152 12.64 7.00 -11.90
N THR A 153 12.57 5.68 -11.93
CA THR A 153 13.14 4.85 -10.87
C THR A 153 14.66 4.81 -11.02
N GLU A 154 15.37 4.81 -9.89
CA GLU A 154 16.84 4.86 -9.83
C GLU A 154 17.52 3.78 -10.68
N ASP A 155 16.87 2.63 -10.84
CA ASP A 155 17.31 1.55 -11.73
C ASP A 155 17.23 1.93 -13.22
N VAL A 156 16.23 2.70 -13.64
CA VAL A 156 16.09 3.17 -15.03
C VAL A 156 17.17 4.21 -15.37
N GLU A 157 17.60 4.99 -14.38
CA GLU A 157 18.73 5.92 -14.54
C GLU A 157 20.06 5.16 -14.60
N ALA A 158 20.30 4.23 -13.67
CA ALA A 158 21.50 3.40 -13.65
C ALA A 158 21.63 2.52 -14.91
N THR A 159 20.53 1.95 -15.40
CA THR A 159 20.51 1.18 -16.64
C THR A 159 20.73 2.05 -17.87
N ALA A 160 20.23 3.29 -17.87
CA ALA A 160 20.43 4.22 -18.96
C ALA A 160 21.89 4.69 -19.06
N ASP A 161 22.54 4.95 -17.93
CA ASP A 161 23.96 5.25 -17.85
C ASP A 161 24.81 4.07 -18.36
N ALA A 162 24.45 2.84 -17.96
CA ALA A 162 25.14 1.63 -18.42
C ALA A 162 25.01 1.41 -19.94
N MET A 163 23.91 1.84 -20.56
CA MET A 163 23.66 1.71 -21.99
C MET A 163 24.11 2.92 -22.83
N ASP A 164 24.63 3.99 -22.21
CA ASP A 164 24.90 5.28 -22.85
C ASP A 164 23.65 5.84 -23.60
N ARG A 165 22.50 5.79 -22.90
CA ARG A 165 21.20 6.24 -23.42
C ARG A 165 20.57 7.26 -22.48
N LYS A 166 19.62 8.04 -23.00
CA LYS A 166 18.81 8.93 -22.16
C LYS A 166 17.86 8.11 -21.28
N PRO A 167 17.73 8.41 -19.97
CA PRO A 167 16.79 7.72 -19.08
C PRO A 167 15.34 7.72 -19.60
N SER A 168 14.92 8.82 -20.22
CA SER A 168 13.59 8.95 -20.83
C SER A 168 13.34 8.00 -22.01
N TYR A 169 14.40 7.59 -22.72
CA TYR A 169 14.30 6.63 -23.82
C TYR A 169 14.21 5.20 -23.30
N VAL A 170 15.07 4.85 -22.33
CA VAL A 170 15.09 3.54 -21.68
C VAL A 170 13.79 3.24 -20.97
N ARG A 171 13.22 4.24 -20.28
CA ARG A 171 11.91 4.14 -19.64
C ARG A 171 10.78 3.74 -20.58
N LYS A 172 10.83 4.20 -21.85
CA LYS A 172 9.82 3.85 -22.86
C LYS A 172 10.07 2.46 -23.48
N HIS A 173 11.27 1.92 -23.31
CA HIS A 173 11.72 0.68 -23.94
C HIS A 173 12.42 -0.20 -22.90
N LEU A 174 11.73 -0.48 -21.79
CA LEU A 174 12.28 -1.29 -20.69
C LEU A 174 12.77 -2.67 -21.15
N TYR A 175 12.19 -3.22 -22.23
CA TYR A 175 12.64 -4.47 -22.84
C TYR A 175 14.12 -4.44 -23.27
N MET A 176 14.68 -3.28 -23.63
CA MET A 176 16.08 -3.15 -24.02
C MET A 176 17.04 -3.43 -22.86
N ILE A 177 16.60 -3.20 -21.62
CA ILE A 177 17.40 -3.49 -20.42
C ILE A 177 17.69 -5.00 -20.38
N LYS A 178 16.72 -5.84 -20.73
CA LYS A 178 16.86 -7.31 -20.70
C LYS A 178 17.90 -7.85 -21.68
N ASP A 179 18.10 -7.15 -22.79
CA ASP A 179 19.04 -7.55 -23.84
C ASP A 179 20.49 -7.16 -23.51
N ASP A 180 20.70 -6.25 -22.55
CA ASP A 180 22.01 -5.76 -22.14
C ASP A 180 22.40 -6.30 -20.75
N LYS A 181 23.48 -7.09 -20.71
CA LYS A 181 23.99 -7.71 -19.48
C LYS A 181 24.46 -6.69 -18.44
N TYR A 182 25.02 -5.56 -18.88
CA TYR A 182 25.50 -4.49 -18.00
C TYR A 182 24.33 -3.66 -17.48
N ALA A 183 23.35 -3.36 -18.33
CA ALA A 183 22.12 -2.70 -17.91
C ALA A 183 21.35 -3.54 -16.87
N MET A 184 21.14 -4.83 -17.15
CA MET A 184 20.53 -5.77 -16.19
C MET A 184 21.23 -5.77 -14.84
N GLN A 185 22.56 -5.69 -14.84
CA GLN A 185 23.33 -5.67 -13.60
C GLN A 185 23.17 -4.34 -12.85
N ALA A 186 23.31 -3.22 -13.54
CA ALA A 186 23.17 -1.89 -12.94
C ALA A 186 21.78 -1.68 -12.35
N GLY A 187 20.72 -2.12 -13.05
CA GLY A 187 19.35 -2.01 -12.57
C GLY A 187 19.05 -2.92 -11.38
N ALA A 188 19.58 -4.15 -11.40
CA ALA A 188 19.46 -5.09 -10.28
C ALA A 188 20.18 -4.56 -9.02
N GLU A 189 21.39 -4.01 -9.17
CA GLU A 189 22.16 -3.42 -8.08
C GLU A 189 21.45 -2.19 -7.48
N ALA A 190 20.93 -1.29 -8.32
CA ALA A 190 20.15 -0.13 -7.88
C ALA A 190 18.91 -0.54 -7.06
N ARG A 191 18.26 -1.65 -7.44
CA ARG A 191 17.10 -2.21 -6.73
C ARG A 191 17.46 -3.15 -5.57
N LYS A 192 18.74 -3.46 -5.35
CA LYS A 192 19.21 -4.50 -4.41
C LYS A 192 18.53 -5.86 -4.65
N MET A 193 18.27 -6.18 -5.91
CA MET A 193 17.70 -7.45 -6.35
C MET A 193 18.79 -8.28 -7.03
N ASP A 194 18.62 -9.61 -7.05
CA ASP A 194 19.41 -10.43 -7.98
C ASP A 194 18.90 -10.25 -9.42
N LYS A 195 19.72 -10.66 -10.40
CA LYS A 195 19.41 -10.45 -11.83
C LYS A 195 18.15 -11.18 -12.28
N THR A 196 17.82 -12.32 -11.68
CA THR A 196 16.63 -13.09 -12.02
C THR A 196 15.40 -12.37 -11.51
N ALA A 197 15.40 -11.97 -10.24
CA ALA A 197 14.32 -11.18 -9.65
C ALA A 197 14.10 -9.84 -10.38
N TYR A 198 15.20 -9.17 -10.78
CA TYR A 198 15.10 -7.95 -11.58
C TYR A 198 14.51 -8.20 -12.97
N GLY A 199 14.82 -9.33 -13.59
CA GLY A 199 14.22 -9.76 -14.86
C GLY A 199 12.71 -9.97 -14.75
N GLU A 200 12.25 -10.67 -13.71
CA GLU A 200 10.82 -10.86 -13.45
C GLU A 200 10.10 -9.53 -13.16
N TYR A 201 10.75 -8.64 -12.40
CA TYR A 201 10.24 -7.28 -12.19
C TYR A 201 10.05 -6.56 -13.53
N LEU A 202 11.05 -6.58 -14.42
CA LEU A 202 10.98 -5.91 -15.71
C LEU A 202 9.87 -6.51 -16.57
N ASP A 203 9.68 -7.83 -16.54
CA ASP A 203 8.59 -8.48 -17.26
C ASP A 203 7.21 -8.03 -16.78
N GLN A 204 7.01 -7.95 -15.46
CA GLN A 204 5.77 -7.42 -14.90
C GLN A 204 5.56 -5.93 -15.23
N ALA A 205 6.64 -5.12 -15.17
CA ALA A 205 6.58 -3.70 -15.49
C ALA A 205 6.26 -3.45 -16.97
N ILE A 206 6.91 -4.19 -17.89
CA ILE A 206 6.66 -4.15 -19.32
C ILE A 206 5.22 -4.56 -19.64
N LEU A 207 4.74 -5.64 -19.02
CA LEU A 207 3.37 -6.14 -19.23
C LEU A 207 2.33 -5.11 -18.76
N ARG A 208 2.53 -4.54 -17.57
CA ARG A 208 1.68 -3.49 -17.01
C ARG A 208 1.61 -2.27 -17.94
N ASP A 209 2.76 -1.76 -18.35
CA ASP A 209 2.86 -0.57 -19.21
C ASP A 209 2.27 -0.85 -20.61
N SER A 210 2.42 -2.07 -21.11
CA SER A 210 1.82 -2.56 -22.35
C SER A 210 0.29 -2.55 -22.28
N TYR A 211 -0.30 -3.11 -21.22
CA TYR A 211 -1.75 -3.06 -21.02
C TYR A 211 -2.28 -1.65 -20.80
N LYS A 212 -1.54 -0.79 -20.10
CA LYS A 212 -1.92 0.62 -19.94
C LYS A 212 -1.95 1.37 -21.28
N ALA A 213 -0.95 1.16 -22.13
CA ALA A 213 -0.90 1.76 -23.46
C ALA A 213 -2.04 1.25 -24.36
N ALA A 214 -2.29 -0.06 -24.35
CA ALA A 214 -3.39 -0.67 -25.09
C ALA A 214 -4.77 -0.19 -24.58
N ALA A 215 -4.96 -0.12 -23.26
CA ALA A 215 -6.21 0.34 -22.64
C ALA A 215 -6.52 1.81 -22.96
N THR A 216 -5.50 2.66 -23.01
CA THR A 216 -5.63 4.07 -23.42
C THR A 216 -6.14 4.16 -24.86
N LYS A 217 -5.51 3.43 -25.79
CA LYS A 217 -5.96 3.41 -27.20
C LYS A 217 -7.34 2.83 -27.38
N LEU A 218 -7.65 1.77 -26.66
CA LEU A 218 -8.98 1.16 -26.69
C LEU A 218 -10.05 2.10 -26.14
N THR A 219 -9.71 2.92 -25.13
CA THR A 219 -10.58 3.96 -24.60
C THR A 219 -10.78 5.10 -25.59
N ASP A 220 -9.69 5.62 -26.18
CA ASP A 220 -9.75 6.67 -27.22
C ASP A 220 -10.67 6.22 -28.37
N ASN A 221 -10.44 5.02 -28.90
CA ASN A 221 -11.22 4.46 -30.02
C ASN A 221 -12.70 4.23 -29.65
N ARG A 222 -12.99 3.90 -28.38
CA ARG A 222 -14.36 3.79 -27.89
C ARG A 222 -15.01 5.17 -27.71
N GLN A 223 -14.29 6.16 -27.22
CA GLN A 223 -14.81 7.53 -27.09
C GLN A 223 -15.20 8.09 -28.45
N ASP A 224 -14.39 7.86 -29.48
CA ASP A 224 -14.74 8.28 -30.84
C ASP A 224 -16.02 7.58 -31.34
N LYS A 225 -16.15 6.28 -31.06
CA LYS A 225 -17.30 5.47 -31.48
C LYS A 225 -18.61 5.78 -30.74
N TYR A 226 -18.51 6.18 -29.47
CA TYR A 226 -19.64 6.44 -28.58
C TYR A 226 -19.85 7.94 -28.31
N SER A 227 -19.18 8.80 -29.07
CA SER A 227 -19.22 10.26 -28.94
C SER A 227 -20.64 10.86 -29.00
N ASP A 228 -21.54 10.22 -29.75
CA ASP A 228 -22.95 10.61 -29.89
C ASP A 228 -23.92 9.82 -28.98
N SER A 229 -23.42 9.02 -28.03
CA SER A 229 -24.25 8.22 -27.13
C SER A 229 -24.34 8.81 -25.72
N ASP A 230 -25.49 8.67 -25.06
CA ASP A 230 -25.74 9.10 -23.67
C ASP A 230 -24.97 8.25 -22.62
N LYS A 231 -23.93 7.54 -23.04
CA LYS A 231 -23.13 6.70 -22.13
C LYS A 231 -22.22 7.56 -21.28
N ASP A 232 -22.19 7.26 -19.99
CA ASP A 232 -21.25 7.90 -19.07
C ASP A 232 -19.81 7.49 -19.43
N LYS A 233 -18.84 8.38 -19.15
CA LYS A 233 -17.43 8.21 -19.56
C LYS A 233 -16.78 6.95 -18.99
N ASP A 234 -17.18 6.56 -17.79
CA ASP A 234 -16.77 5.36 -17.09
C ASP A 234 -17.30 4.06 -17.74
N GLU A 235 -18.39 4.12 -18.52
CA GLU A 235 -18.84 2.97 -19.32
C GLU A 235 -18.03 2.79 -20.63
N ILE A 236 -17.35 3.85 -21.05
CA ILE A 236 -16.55 3.88 -22.29
C ILE A 236 -15.09 3.54 -21.99
N GLU A 237 -14.57 3.99 -20.85
CA GLU A 237 -13.20 3.77 -20.40
C GLU A 237 -12.90 2.28 -20.18
N ILE A 238 -11.80 1.81 -20.74
CA ILE A 238 -11.17 0.55 -20.34
C ILE A 238 -9.94 0.90 -19.53
N THR A 239 -9.91 0.39 -18.30
CA THR A 239 -8.75 0.54 -17.43
C THR A 239 -7.71 -0.55 -17.69
N GLU A 240 -6.47 -0.28 -17.32
CA GLU A 240 -5.37 -1.26 -17.32
C GLU A 240 -5.75 -2.54 -16.54
N GLN A 241 -6.42 -2.40 -15.39
CA GLN A 241 -6.82 -3.52 -14.54
C GLN A 241 -7.89 -4.40 -15.20
N GLU A 242 -8.83 -3.80 -15.93
CA GLU A 242 -9.81 -4.55 -16.69
C GLU A 242 -9.18 -5.30 -17.85
N LEU A 243 -8.24 -4.66 -18.54
CA LEU A 243 -7.54 -5.28 -19.65
C LEU A 243 -6.62 -6.42 -19.19
N ALA A 244 -5.97 -6.28 -18.03
CA ALA A 244 -5.17 -7.34 -17.42
C ALA A 244 -6.02 -8.57 -17.03
N LYS A 245 -7.28 -8.36 -16.61
CA LYS A 245 -8.23 -9.47 -16.32
C LYS A 245 -8.84 -10.09 -17.57
N LYS A 246 -9.03 -9.29 -18.63
CA LYS A 246 -9.65 -9.73 -19.89
C LYS A 246 -8.83 -9.23 -21.08
N PRO A 247 -7.65 -9.83 -21.34
CA PRO A 247 -6.76 -9.36 -22.41
C PRO A 247 -7.39 -9.48 -23.80
N GLN A 248 -8.35 -10.40 -23.96
CA GLN A 248 -9.11 -10.59 -25.21
C GLN A 248 -9.87 -9.33 -25.69
N LEU A 249 -10.10 -8.34 -24.82
CA LEU A 249 -10.77 -7.09 -25.19
C LEU A 249 -9.98 -6.25 -26.21
N MET A 250 -8.64 -6.31 -26.22
CA MET A 250 -7.82 -5.58 -27.19
C MET A 250 -7.71 -6.29 -28.55
N MET A 251 -8.09 -7.56 -28.66
CA MET A 251 -7.86 -8.36 -29.87
C MET A 251 -8.60 -7.86 -31.11
N LYS A 252 -9.67 -7.09 -30.92
CA LYS A 252 -10.50 -6.53 -31.99
C LYS A 252 -10.03 -5.15 -32.44
N ASP A 253 -9.02 -4.59 -31.78
CA ASP A 253 -8.54 -3.24 -32.01
C ASP A 253 -7.05 -3.27 -32.35
N ASN A 254 -6.73 -2.97 -33.62
CA ASN A 254 -5.35 -3.03 -34.10
C ASN A 254 -4.48 -1.92 -33.48
N ASP A 255 -5.05 -0.75 -33.17
CA ASP A 255 -4.29 0.36 -32.59
C ASP A 255 -3.94 0.06 -31.13
N ALA A 256 -4.85 -0.60 -30.39
CA ALA A 256 -4.58 -1.08 -29.04
C ALA A 256 -3.49 -2.18 -29.04
N LEU A 257 -3.56 -3.13 -29.98
CA LEU A 257 -2.53 -4.16 -30.13
C LEU A 257 -1.17 -3.56 -30.53
N GLU A 258 -1.14 -2.58 -31.42
CA GLU A 258 0.09 -1.89 -31.81
C GLU A 258 0.70 -1.12 -30.64
N ALA A 259 -0.12 -0.40 -29.87
CA ALA A 259 0.32 0.32 -28.70
C ALA A 259 0.91 -0.61 -27.63
N GLY A 260 0.26 -1.76 -27.37
CA GLY A 260 0.76 -2.77 -26.45
C GLY A 260 2.06 -3.43 -26.93
N ALA A 261 2.13 -3.83 -28.21
CA ALA A 261 3.29 -4.49 -28.81
C ALA A 261 4.54 -3.59 -28.81
N LYS A 262 4.34 -2.28 -29.02
CA LYS A 262 5.44 -1.30 -29.00
C LYS A 262 6.16 -1.24 -27.66
N VAL A 263 5.43 -1.42 -26.55
CA VAL A 263 6.00 -1.41 -25.20
C VAL A 263 6.77 -2.69 -24.89
N THR A 264 6.34 -3.83 -25.44
CA THR A 264 7.02 -5.12 -25.24
C THR A 264 8.21 -5.33 -26.20
N GLY A 265 8.36 -4.47 -27.21
CA GLY A 265 9.36 -4.64 -28.27
C GLY A 265 9.03 -5.78 -29.24
N GLN A 266 7.82 -6.35 -29.17
CA GLN A 266 7.39 -7.45 -30.03
C GLN A 266 6.72 -6.93 -31.31
N SER A 267 6.65 -7.79 -32.33
CA SER A 267 5.76 -7.52 -33.48
C SER A 267 4.29 -7.61 -33.05
N VAL A 268 3.39 -6.91 -33.74
CA VAL A 268 1.95 -6.95 -33.45
C VAL A 268 1.39 -8.38 -33.46
N ASN A 269 1.85 -9.22 -34.38
CA ASN A 269 1.45 -10.64 -34.44
C ASN A 269 2.04 -11.46 -33.28
N GLY A 270 3.30 -11.18 -32.90
CA GLY A 270 3.93 -11.83 -31.75
C GLY A 270 3.20 -11.49 -30.45
N TYR A 271 2.91 -10.21 -30.23
CA TYR A 271 2.15 -9.73 -29.08
C TYR A 271 0.74 -10.31 -29.04
N ARG A 272 0.03 -10.33 -30.19
CA ARG A 272 -1.30 -10.95 -30.30
C ARG A 272 -1.29 -12.41 -29.87
N ASN A 273 -0.26 -13.18 -30.21
CA ASN A 273 -0.15 -14.58 -29.80
C ASN A 273 0.16 -14.68 -28.29
N SER A 274 1.09 -13.87 -27.76
CA SER A 274 1.43 -13.86 -26.33
C SER A 274 0.27 -13.47 -25.42
N VAL A 275 -0.67 -12.68 -25.91
CA VAL A 275 -1.88 -12.28 -25.17
C VAL A 275 -3.00 -13.34 -25.27
N ASN A 276 -2.90 -14.27 -26.24
CA ASN A 276 -3.88 -15.31 -26.48
C ASN A 276 -3.54 -16.66 -25.81
N ASP A 277 -2.28 -16.87 -25.45
CA ASP A 277 -1.78 -18.01 -24.66
C ASP A 277 -2.07 -17.83 -23.15
#